data_AF-A0A9X4H5G7-F1
#
_entry.id   AF-A0A9X4H5G7-F1
#
_cell.length_a   1.000
_cell.length_b   1.000
_cell.length_c   1.000
_cell.angle_alpha   90.00
_cell.angle_beta   90.00
_cell.angle_gamma   90.00
#
_symmetry.space_group_name_H-M   'P 1'
#
loop_
_entity.id
_entity.type
_entity.pdbx_description
1 polymer ?
#
loop_
_entity_poly.entity_id
_entity_poly.type
_entity_poly.pdbx_seq_one_letter_code
_entity_poly.pdbx_strand_id
1 'polypeptide(L)' 'MEQLTQMELLQLEELLRAEELAVKKSEFFADNCHDADLKKIFQESGGVHRGHMDGLLRQLRSLNGKATGAH' A
#
# COMPACT_ATOMS: atom_id res chain seq x y z
N MET A 1 -0.12 0.74 24.66
CA MET A 1 -0.18 0.50 23.20
C MET A 1 0.75 1.53 22.58
N GLU A 2 1.72 1.08 21.78
CA GLU A 2 2.88 1.89 21.37
C GLU A 2 2.54 2.84 20.23
N GLN A 3 2.98 4.10 20.35
CA GLN A 3 3.02 5.03 19.23
C GLN A 3 4.21 4.68 18.34
N LEU A 4 4.05 4.86 17.02
CA LEU A 4 5.16 4.72 16.09
C LEU A 4 6.25 5.73 16.43
N THR A 5 7.49 5.27 16.44
CA THR A 5 8.64 6.16 16.40
C THR A 5 8.68 6.90 15.06
N GLN A 6 9.42 8.01 15.00
CA GLN A 6 9.60 8.76 13.75
C GLN A 6 10.23 7.91 12.63
N MET A 7 11.11 6.99 12.99
CA MET A 7 11.75 6.09 12.02
C MET A 7 10.74 5.11 11.42
N GLU A 8 9.89 4.51 12.26
CA GLU A 8 8.86 3.58 11.78
C GLU A 8 7.80 4.29 10.96
N LEU A 9 7.45 5.54 11.31
CA LEU A 9 6.56 6.37 10.49
C LEU A 9 7.15 6.63 9.11
N LEU A 10 8.43 7.01 9.04
CA LEU A 10 9.13 7.22 7.76
C LEU A 10 9.15 5.94 6.91
N GLN A 11 9.47 4.80 7.51
CA GLN A 11 9.45 3.52 6.81
C GLN A 11 8.05 3.15 6.30
N LEU A 12 7.01 3.45 7.07
CA LEU A 12 5.64 3.21 6.64
C LEU A 12 5.25 4.07 5.44
N GLU A 13 5.68 5.34 5.41
CA GLU A 13 5.50 6.22 4.26
C GLU A 13 6.26 5.73 3.03
N GLU A 14 7.49 5.24 3.19
CA GLU A 14 8.27 4.64 2.11
C GLU A 14 7.57 3.40 1.53
N LEU A 15 7.05 2.52 2.39
CA LEU A 15 6.27 1.35 1.98
C LEU A 15 5.01 1.76 1.22
N LEU A 16 4.27 2.77 1.70
CA LEU A 16 3.09 3.27 1.01
C LEU A 16 3.42 3.79 -0.40
N ARG A 17 4.52 4.53 -0.57
CA ARG A 17 4.97 5.00 -1.90
C ARG A 17 5.41 3.86 -2.80
N ALA A 18 6.07 2.84 -2.24
CA ALA A 18 6.50 1.67 -2.99
C ALA A 18 5.30 0.88 -3.52
N GLU A 19 4.29 0.65 -2.68
CA GLU A 19 3.05 -0.03 -3.07
C GLU A 19 2.27 0.79 -4.10
N GLU A 20 2.17 2.12 -3.95
CA GLU A 20 1.55 2.99 -4.95
C GLU A 20 2.24 2.89 -6.31
N LEU A 21 3.58 2.89 -6.33
CA LEU A 21 4.34 2.73 -7.56
C LEU A 21 4.12 1.34 -8.18
N ALA A 22 4.03 0.29 -7.36
CA ALA A 22 3.77 -1.06 -7.83
C ALA A 22 2.38 -1.17 -8.49
N VAL A 23 1.34 -0.59 -7.89
CA VAL A 23 0.00 -0.51 -8.50
C VAL A 23 0.06 0.15 -9.87
N LYS A 24 0.68 1.33 -9.98
CA LYS A 24 0.79 2.07 -11.25
C LYS A 24 1.53 1.27 -12.33
N LYS A 25 2.60 0.56 -11.95
CA LYS A 25 3.35 -0.30 -12.88
C LYS A 25 2.51 -1.48 -13.34
N SER A 26 1.81 -2.15 -12.43
CA SER A 26 0.95 -3.29 -12.77
C SER A 26 -0.19 -2.86 -13.70
N GLU A 27 -0.81 -1.70 -13.46
CA GLU A 27 -1.80 -1.11 -14.37
C GLU A 27 -1.20 -0.79 -15.74
N PHE A 28 -0.07 -0.09 -15.77
CA PHE A 28 0.63 0.24 -17.01
C PHE A 28 0.95 -1.02 -17.83
N PHE A 29 1.47 -2.07 -17.21
CA PHE A 29 1.77 -3.33 -17.91
C PHE A 29 0.51 -4.05 -18.36
N ALA A 30 -0.56 -4.08 -17.56
CA ALA A 30 -1.84 -4.66 -17.96
C ALA A 30 -2.45 -3.95 -19.19
N ASP A 31 -2.31 -2.63 -19.27
CA ASP A 31 -2.85 -1.82 -20.37
C ASP A 31 -2.04 -1.97 -21.67
N ASN A 32 -0.73 -2.22 -21.56
CA ASN A 32 0.18 -2.32 -22.70
C ASN A 32 0.55 -3.77 -23.06
N CYS A 33 0.00 -4.77 -22.36
CA CYS A 33 0.21 -6.19 -22.64
C CYS A 33 -0.85 -6.72 -23.61
N HIS A 34 -0.39 -7.44 -24.64
CA HIS A 34 -1.24 -8.07 -25.65
C HIS A 34 -1.52 -9.55 -25.34
N ASP A 35 -0.73 -10.15 -24.46
CA ASP A 35 -0.93 -11.51 -24.00
C ASP A 35 -1.99 -11.52 -22.88
N ALA A 36 -3.03 -12.34 -23.07
CA ALA A 36 -4.19 -12.35 -22.17
C ALA A 36 -3.86 -12.90 -20.77
N ASP A 37 -2.99 -13.91 -20.69
CA ASP A 37 -2.62 -14.54 -19.43
C ASP A 37 -1.70 -13.62 -18.63
N LEU A 38 -0.71 -12.99 -19.28
CA LEU A 38 0.15 -12.00 -18.64
C LEU A 38 -0.64 -10.77 -18.20
N LYS A 39 -1.58 -10.29 -19.01
CA LYS A 39 -2.48 -9.19 -18.63
C LYS A 39 -3.23 -9.49 -17.34
N LYS A 40 -3.77 -10.72 -17.22
CA LYS A 40 -4.47 -11.16 -16.01
C LYS A 40 -3.54 -11.16 -14.78
N ILE A 41 -2.31 -11.63 -14.93
CA ILE A 41 -1.30 -11.62 -13.86
C ILE A 41 -1.02 -10.19 -13.38
N PHE A 42 -0.86 -9.23 -14.30
CA PHE A 42 -0.65 -7.83 -13.93
C PHE A 42 -1.86 -7.23 -13.21
N GLN A 43 -3.09 -7.54 -13.64
CA GLN A 43 -4.31 -7.10 -12.97
C GLN A 43 -4.41 -7.66 -11.55
N GLU A 44 -4.10 -8.95 -11.37
CA GLU A 44 -4.07 -9.60 -10.06
C GLU A 44 -3.00 -8.98 -9.15
N SER A 45 -1.79 -8.77 -9.67
CA SER A 45 -0.70 -8.08 -8.96
C SER A 45 -1.12 -6.68 -8.50
N GLY A 46 -1.76 -5.87 -9.36
CA GLY A 46 -2.28 -4.56 -8.97
C GLY A 46 -3.31 -4.64 -7.84
N GLY A 47 -4.15 -5.68 -7.84
CA GLY A 47 -5.08 -5.98 -6.75
C GLY A 47 -4.37 -6.28 -5.42
N VAL A 48 -3.32 -7.09 -5.45
CA VAL A 48 -2.51 -7.44 -4.26
C VAL A 48 -1.87 -6.18 -3.65
N HIS A 49 -1.23 -5.35 -4.46
CA HIS A 49 -0.59 -4.11 -3.99
C HIS A 49 -1.58 -3.11 -3.39
N ARG A 50 -2.78 -2.97 -3.99
CA ARG A 50 -3.88 -2.19 -3.38
C ARG A 50 -4.26 -2.73 -1.99
N GLY A 51 -4.38 -4.05 -1.86
CA GLY A 51 -4.66 -4.70 -0.58
C GLY A 51 -3.59 -4.44 0.48
N HIS A 52 -2.31 -4.40 0.09
CA HIS A 52 -1.21 -4.03 0.99
C HIS A 52 -1.31 -2.58 1.44
N MET A 53 -1.57 -1.64 0.53
CA MET A 53 -1.79 -0.22 0.88
C MET A 53 -2.90 -0.05 1.91
N ASP A 54 -4.04 -0.72 1.70
CA ASP A 54 -5.15 -0.69 2.65
C ASP A 54 -4.75 -1.21 4.03
N GLY A 55 -3.90 -2.25 4.07
CA GLY A 55 -3.31 -2.79 5.29
C GLY A 55 -2.43 -1.77 6.02
N LEU A 56 -1.48 -1.16 5.31
CA LEU A 56 -0.57 -0.15 5.85
C LEU A 56 -1.34 1.07 6.38
N LEU A 57 -2.35 1.54 5.64
CA LEU A 57 -3.19 2.65 6.07
C LEU A 57 -4.04 2.32 7.31
N ARG A 58 -4.52 1.07 7.43
CA ARG A 58 -5.20 0.61 8.66
C ARG A 58 -4.25 0.62 9.86
N GLN A 59 -3.01 0.15 9.67
CA GLN A 59 -2.00 0.19 10.73
C GLN A 59 -1.67 1.62 11.14
N LEU A 60 -1.44 2.52 10.17
CA LEU A 60 -1.21 3.94 10.43
C LEU A 60 -2.34 4.56 11.26
N ARG A 61 -3.60 4.34 10.87
CA ARG A 61 -4.76 4.84 11.61
C ARG A 61 -4.87 4.25 13.01
N SER A 62 -4.61 2.95 13.17
CA SER A 62 -4.68 2.28 14.48
C SER A 62 -3.62 2.82 15.44
N LEU A 63 -2.43 3.14 14.93
CA LEU A 63 -1.29 3.60 15.72
C LEU A 63 -1.34 5.11 15.98
N ASN A 64 -1.90 5.89 15.06
CA ASN A 64 -2.04 7.35 15.20
C ASN A 64 -3.33 7.77 15.93
N GLY A 65 -4.41 6.98 15.81
CA GLY A 65 -5.77 7.36 16.26
C GLY A 65 -6.10 7.21 17.74
N LYS A 66 -5.18 6.72 18.60
CA LYS A 66 -5.41 6.62 20.06
C LYS A 66 -4.74 7.71 20.89
N ALA A 67 -4.02 8.64 20.26
CA ALA A 67 -3.38 9.76 20.95
C ALA A 67 -4.36 10.90 21.34
N THR A 68 -5.54 10.97 20.72
CA THR A 68 -6.48 12.11 20.85
C THR A 68 -7.72 11.83 21.70
N GLY A 69 -7.82 10.67 22.35
CA GLY A 69 -8.98 10.25 23.14
C GLY A 69 -8.83 10.34 24.66
N ALA A 70 -7.83 11.09 25.17
CA ALA A 70 -7.60 11.27 26.60
C ALA A 70 -7.74 12.75 26.99
N HIS A 71 -8.96 13.27 26.88
CA HIS A 71 -9.40 14.49 27.57
C HIS A 71 -10.82 14.27 28.10
#